data_AF-A0AAE0GFQ1-F1
#
_entry.id   AF-A0AAE0GFQ1-F1
#
_cell.length_a   1.000
_cell.length_b   1.000
_cell.length_c   1.000
_cell.angle_alpha   90.00
_cell.angle_beta   90.00
_cell.angle_gamma   90.00
#
_symmetry.space_group_name_H-M   'P 1'
#
loop_
_entity.id
_entity.type
_entity.pdbx_description
1 polymer ?
#
loop_
_entity_poly.entity_id
_entity_poly.type
_entity_poly.pdbx_seq_one_letter_code
_entity_poly.pdbx_strand_id
1 'polypeptide(L)'
;MFHGSQHFLLTRGVFLLIWLFLVVSLDPAHAINSLVSQNSFDIIDANRDDCITREEHDSFRGVPWKPSEQRPNDSPSVDGSLKRPSQVTFPLNITFEYQMASVVEEAQTPADLIDRRVPSSPGRELAREPPPAAPTVSEGVPDGTPPLNHNGTVAEIDELNAVYAAAQLQEALETDSIETVLLYSNVSIESGSPLPVLERPLAILGRCDGGNLCELDGNYGERHLSVGPGGNLLLRDVALRRGIATQGGAVYLLEGGVATLEDCVLEDNQALEGGAVFLNGSGTNITLSACSLQHNVASSKTGGGGAVYGGFGSATILRAGTRVIQNRAYDGGGLFVHGEGSYLRAESGEISNNLAEDRGGGVFGDGTRMELLEGCTLVGNKASEGGAVLLQSSEGVYQNCTFTQNSATHAGGAIFTTHAQIDMTDTLVSENKAFVEGGGLNIYNGSNLVMARSNISINNAGKHYSWSSVLDASASSTNLADVIEVPGGTR
;
A
#
# COMPACT_ATOMS: atom_id res chain seq x y z
N MET A 1 66.95 12.92 -43.32
CA MET A 1 67.75 13.02 -42.08
C MET A 1 67.25 11.94 -41.13
N PHE A 2 68.19 11.21 -40.54
CA PHE A 2 68.09 10.19 -39.47
C PHE A 2 67.12 10.59 -38.34
N HIS A 3 66.52 9.73 -37.48
CA HIS A 3 66.55 8.30 -37.13
C HIS A 3 65.32 8.02 -36.23
N GLY A 4 64.61 6.88 -36.34
CA GLY A 4 64.66 5.75 -35.39
C GLY A 4 63.31 5.63 -34.61
N SER A 5 62.67 4.49 -34.35
CA SER A 5 63.10 3.07 -34.37
C SER A 5 61.88 2.12 -34.29
N GLN A 6 61.90 1.06 -35.14
CA GLN A 6 61.55 -0.37 -34.90
C GLN A 6 60.12 -0.79 -34.44
N HIS A 7 59.31 -1.43 -35.30
CA HIS A 7 59.17 -2.87 -35.67
C HIS A 7 58.33 -3.71 -34.67
N PHE A 8 57.09 -4.15 -34.97
CA PHE A 8 56.61 -5.31 -35.78
C PHE A 8 57.04 -6.71 -35.26
N LEU A 9 56.08 -7.52 -34.75
CA LEU A 9 55.63 -8.84 -35.29
C LEU A 9 55.07 -9.85 -34.25
N LEU A 10 53.90 -10.42 -34.59
CA LEU A 10 53.44 -11.83 -34.44
C LEU A 10 53.20 -12.38 -33.01
N THR A 11 52.18 -13.18 -32.65
CA THR A 11 51.26 -14.07 -33.39
C THR A 11 50.19 -14.64 -32.42
N ARG A 12 48.95 -14.83 -32.91
CA ARG A 12 48.00 -15.95 -32.68
C ARG A 12 47.38 -16.26 -31.29
N GLY A 13 46.03 -16.27 -31.31
CA GLY A 13 45.15 -17.28 -30.69
C GLY A 13 44.10 -16.67 -29.74
N VAL A 14 42.79 -16.96 -29.77
CA VAL A 14 41.90 -17.84 -30.54
C VAL A 14 40.47 -17.28 -30.31
N PHE A 15 39.70 -17.10 -31.37
CA PHE A 15 38.23 -17.08 -31.37
C PHE A 15 37.75 -18.52 -31.52
N LEU A 16 36.78 -19.00 -30.70
CA LEU A 16 35.72 -19.94 -31.13
C LEU A 16 34.74 -20.33 -29.99
N LEU A 17 33.43 -20.17 -30.26
CA LEU A 17 32.32 -21.17 -30.11
C LEU A 17 31.89 -21.55 -28.65
N ILE A 18 30.62 -21.65 -28.21
CA ILE A 18 29.33 -22.13 -28.80
C ILE A 18 28.12 -21.70 -27.95
N TRP A 19 26.99 -21.46 -28.63
CA TRP A 19 25.60 -21.42 -28.13
C TRP A 19 24.92 -22.83 -28.19
N LEU A 20 23.99 -23.09 -27.26
CA LEU A 20 22.79 -23.95 -27.34
C LEU A 20 22.73 -25.39 -26.74
N PHE A 21 21.51 -25.63 -26.22
CA PHE A 21 20.76 -26.86 -25.87
C PHE A 21 21.04 -27.49 -24.48
N LEU A 22 20.05 -27.91 -23.67
CA LEU A 22 18.71 -28.44 -24.00
C LEU A 22 17.78 -28.41 -22.75
N VAL A 23 16.49 -28.09 -22.94
CA VAL A 23 15.36 -28.44 -22.04
C VAL A 23 14.84 -29.83 -22.45
N VAL A 24 14.52 -30.70 -21.48
CA VAL A 24 13.33 -31.60 -21.40
C VAL A 24 13.59 -32.76 -20.41
N SER A 25 13.00 -32.62 -19.22
CA SER A 25 12.03 -33.51 -18.53
C SER A 25 12.38 -34.86 -17.85
N LEU A 26 11.72 -35.02 -16.68
CA LEU A 26 11.34 -36.21 -15.88
C LEU A 26 12.24 -36.69 -14.69
N ASP A 27 12.04 -36.05 -13.51
CA ASP A 27 11.54 -36.55 -12.19
C ASP A 27 12.02 -37.90 -11.58
N PRO A 28 11.80 -38.21 -10.28
CA PRO A 28 11.99 -37.50 -8.99
C PRO A 28 12.93 -38.26 -8.02
N ALA A 29 13.18 -37.67 -6.85
CA ALA A 29 13.47 -38.31 -5.55
C ALA A 29 14.93 -38.36 -5.02
N HIS A 30 15.02 -38.08 -3.71
CA HIS A 30 16.11 -38.36 -2.76
C HIS A 30 17.35 -37.45 -2.73
N ALA A 31 17.31 -36.47 -1.83
CA ALA A 31 18.36 -36.32 -0.81
C ALA A 31 17.80 -35.59 0.43
N ILE A 32 17.24 -36.39 1.34
CA ILE A 32 16.98 -36.06 2.75
C ILE A 32 18.26 -36.37 3.53
N ASN A 33 18.87 -35.39 4.21
CA ASN A 33 19.17 -35.40 5.66
C ASN A 33 20.21 -34.35 6.10
N SER A 34 20.03 -33.93 7.35
CA SER A 34 20.83 -33.01 8.19
C SER A 34 20.28 -31.57 8.18
N LEU A 35 19.40 -31.12 9.10
CA LEU A 35 19.43 -31.29 10.56
C LEU A 35 18.02 -31.41 11.21
N VAL A 36 17.82 -32.55 11.87
CA VAL A 36 17.02 -32.76 13.10
C VAL A 36 17.91 -32.28 14.25
N SER A 37 17.55 -31.66 15.37
CA SER A 37 16.35 -31.22 16.10
C SER A 37 16.91 -30.19 17.14
N GLN A 38 16.20 -29.42 17.96
CA GLN A 38 15.02 -29.69 18.77
C GLN A 38 14.67 -28.39 19.53
N ASN A 39 13.39 -28.30 19.91
CA ASN A 39 12.75 -27.43 20.91
C ASN A 39 12.17 -26.11 20.41
N SER A 40 10.89 -26.09 20.01
CA SER A 40 9.64 -26.10 20.84
C SER A 40 9.30 -24.70 21.32
N PHE A 41 8.36 -24.03 20.65
CA PHE A 41 6.96 -23.85 21.06
C PHE A 41 6.78 -22.85 22.19
N ASP A 42 6.21 -21.69 21.86
CA ASP A 42 5.08 -21.15 22.61
C ASP A 42 4.10 -20.47 21.64
N ILE A 43 2.90 -21.05 21.58
CA ILE A 43 1.70 -20.50 20.97
C ILE A 43 1.10 -19.54 22.00
N ILE A 44 0.83 -18.29 21.62
CA ILE A 44 -0.12 -17.45 22.35
C ILE A 44 -1.36 -17.30 21.49
N ASP A 45 -2.38 -18.00 21.95
CA ASP A 45 -3.79 -17.94 21.59
C ASP A 45 -4.32 -16.52 21.82
N ALA A 46 -4.95 -15.93 20.81
CA ALA A 46 -5.78 -14.74 20.94
C ALA A 46 -7.24 -15.17 20.79
N ASN A 47 -7.90 -15.33 21.93
CA ASN A 47 -9.33 -15.58 22.05
C ASN A 47 -10.17 -14.62 21.18
N ARG A 48 -10.87 -15.18 20.21
CA ARG A 48 -12.27 -14.80 19.92
C ARG A 48 -13.14 -15.74 20.75
N ASP A 49 -14.17 -15.20 21.40
CA ASP A 49 -15.44 -15.89 21.47
C ASP A 49 -16.55 -14.87 21.76
N ASP A 50 -17.46 -14.79 20.81
CA ASP A 50 -18.82 -14.33 21.01
C ASP A 50 -19.75 -15.46 20.52
N CYS A 51 -20.57 -15.95 21.45
CA CYS A 51 -21.95 -16.40 21.24
C CYS A 51 -22.30 -17.65 20.38
N ILE A 52 -23.07 -18.54 21.05
CA ILE A 52 -24.32 -19.22 20.59
C ILE A 52 -24.34 -20.77 20.46
N THR A 53 -24.97 -21.36 21.51
CA THR A 53 -25.98 -22.44 21.60
C THR A 53 -25.69 -23.95 21.41
N ARG A 54 -26.23 -24.71 22.40
CA ARG A 54 -26.96 -26.02 22.36
C ARG A 54 -26.16 -27.24 21.86
N GLU A 55 -26.33 -28.47 22.32
CA GLU A 55 -27.36 -29.15 23.12
C GLU A 55 -26.76 -30.46 23.70
N GLU A 56 -27.53 -31.10 24.56
CA GLU A 56 -27.29 -32.27 25.41
C GLU A 56 -26.83 -33.56 24.71
N HIS A 57 -26.08 -34.43 25.42
CA HIS A 57 -26.50 -35.80 25.77
C HIS A 57 -25.40 -36.65 26.45
N ASP A 58 -25.63 -36.94 27.73
CA ASP A 58 -25.57 -38.25 28.40
C ASP A 58 -24.64 -39.40 27.93
N SER A 59 -23.72 -39.74 28.83
CA SER A 59 -23.76 -40.99 29.64
C SER A 59 -22.75 -42.14 29.39
N PHE A 60 -22.20 -42.58 30.54
CA PHE A 60 -22.06 -43.95 31.06
C PHE A 60 -20.69 -44.66 31.17
N ARG A 61 -20.39 -45.01 32.46
CA ARG A 61 -19.66 -46.18 33.04
C ARG A 61 -18.15 -46.27 32.74
N GLY A 62 -17.25 -46.22 33.72
CA GLY A 62 -17.10 -47.08 34.93
C GLY A 62 -16.03 -48.16 34.63
N VAL A 63 -15.07 -48.58 35.47
CA VAL A 63 -14.82 -48.54 36.93
C VAL A 63 -13.28 -48.83 37.15
N PRO A 64 -12.69 -49.11 38.34
CA PRO A 64 -11.49 -48.42 38.83
C PRO A 64 -10.28 -49.35 39.13
N TRP A 65 -9.14 -48.82 39.61
CA TRP A 65 -8.36 -49.38 40.76
C TRP A 65 -7.09 -48.55 41.08
N LYS A 66 -6.82 -48.43 42.39
CA LYS A 66 -5.59 -47.99 43.11
C LYS A 66 -5.14 -49.22 43.96
N PRO A 67 -4.11 -49.20 44.84
CA PRO A 67 -2.92 -48.33 45.03
C PRO A 67 -1.61 -49.14 45.28
N SER A 68 -0.46 -48.48 45.51
CA SER A 68 0.53 -48.95 46.50
C SER A 68 1.47 -47.84 46.98
N GLU A 69 1.65 -47.78 48.30
CA GLU A 69 2.62 -46.98 49.07
C GLU A 69 3.95 -47.73 49.21
N GLN A 70 5.07 -47.01 49.44
CA GLN A 70 6.06 -47.34 50.49
C GLN A 70 7.13 -46.22 50.63
N ARG A 71 7.39 -45.80 51.88
CA ARG A 71 8.53 -44.95 52.35
C ARG A 71 9.75 -45.86 52.71
N PRO A 72 10.79 -45.46 53.50
CA PRO A 72 11.39 -44.16 53.90
C PRO A 72 12.95 -44.12 53.85
N ASN A 73 13.60 -42.99 54.19
CA ASN A 73 14.71 -42.84 55.20
C ASN A 73 15.78 -41.74 54.93
N ASP A 74 16.04 -41.00 56.01
CA ASP A 74 17.30 -40.51 56.59
C ASP A 74 18.11 -39.30 56.04
N SER A 75 18.42 -38.40 56.99
CA SER A 75 19.23 -37.15 56.96
C SER A 75 20.75 -37.44 57.19
N PRO A 76 21.75 -36.50 57.22
CA PRO A 76 21.74 -35.20 57.95
C PRO A 76 22.58 -33.99 57.40
N SER A 77 22.26 -32.81 57.95
CA SER A 77 23.05 -31.57 58.26
C SER A 77 24.36 -31.18 57.53
N VAL A 78 24.48 -29.90 57.11
CA VAL A 78 25.52 -28.92 57.54
C VAL A 78 24.98 -27.48 57.46
N ASP A 79 25.34 -26.69 58.48
CA ASP A 79 25.05 -25.29 58.84
C ASP A 79 25.82 -24.23 58.00
N GLY A 80 25.35 -22.98 58.00
CA GLY A 80 26.09 -21.84 57.43
C GLY A 80 25.30 -20.54 57.18
N SER A 81 24.70 -19.94 58.22
CA SER A 81 24.55 -18.49 58.51
C SER A 81 24.60 -17.46 57.34
N LEU A 82 23.64 -16.54 57.11
CA LEU A 82 23.44 -15.29 57.85
C LEU A 82 22.26 -14.44 57.28
N LYS A 83 21.43 -13.93 58.21
CA LYS A 83 20.72 -12.63 58.26
C LYS A 83 19.61 -12.27 57.24
N ARG A 84 18.36 -12.32 57.74
CA ARG A 84 17.32 -11.29 57.49
C ARG A 84 17.45 -10.17 58.54
N PRO A 85 16.88 -8.98 58.28
CA PRO A 85 15.73 -8.60 59.09
C PRO A 85 14.57 -7.91 58.32
N SER A 86 13.36 -8.32 58.72
CA SER A 86 12.08 -7.60 58.91
C SER A 86 11.70 -6.35 58.09
N GLN A 87 10.53 -6.50 57.45
CA GLN A 87 9.37 -5.59 57.36
C GLN A 87 9.51 -4.13 57.86
N VAL A 88 9.21 -3.19 56.97
CA VAL A 88 8.56 -1.91 57.30
C VAL A 88 7.46 -1.64 56.27
N THR A 89 6.24 -1.49 56.77
CA THR A 89 5.03 -1.07 56.07
C THR A 89 4.96 0.46 56.05
N PHE A 90 4.60 1.07 54.92
CA PHE A 90 4.13 2.46 54.85
C PHE A 90 2.78 2.51 54.12
N PRO A 91 1.75 3.17 54.69
CA PRO A 91 0.54 3.48 53.96
C PRO A 91 0.73 4.78 53.17
N LEU A 92 0.35 4.80 51.90
CA LEU A 92 0.18 6.04 51.15
C LEU A 92 -1.31 6.22 50.84
N ASN A 93 -1.93 7.10 51.61
CA ASN A 93 -3.21 7.71 51.30
C ASN A 93 -3.07 8.48 49.98
N ILE A 94 -3.86 8.13 48.97
CA ILE A 94 -4.18 9.03 47.87
C ILE A 94 -5.69 9.23 47.91
N THR A 95 -6.09 10.41 48.38
CA THR A 95 -7.42 10.99 48.20
C THR A 95 -7.62 11.31 46.73
N PHE A 96 -8.65 10.73 46.11
CA PHE A 96 -9.17 11.20 44.83
C PHE A 96 -10.04 12.44 45.07
N GLU A 97 -9.55 13.61 44.66
CA GLU A 97 -10.43 14.77 44.45
C GLU A 97 -11.16 14.61 43.11
N TYR A 98 -12.45 14.32 43.20
CA TYR A 98 -13.41 14.51 42.11
C TYR A 98 -13.72 16.01 42.03
N GLN A 99 -13.17 16.74 41.05
CA GLN A 99 -13.76 18.02 40.64
C GLN A 99 -14.77 17.78 39.53
N MET A 100 -16.05 17.87 39.89
CA MET A 100 -17.13 18.10 38.95
C MET A 100 -17.02 19.52 38.41
N ALA A 101 -16.67 19.67 37.13
CA ALA A 101 -16.88 20.91 36.40
C ALA A 101 -18.25 20.83 35.71
N SER A 102 -19.18 21.64 36.22
CA SER A 102 -20.50 21.89 35.66
C SER A 102 -20.40 22.50 34.26
N VAL A 103 -20.94 21.81 33.26
CA VAL A 103 -21.27 22.38 31.95
C VAL A 103 -22.54 23.22 32.15
N VAL A 104 -22.41 24.54 32.01
CA VAL A 104 -23.55 25.43 31.82
C VAL A 104 -23.70 25.63 30.33
N GLU A 105 -24.74 25.01 29.76
CA GLU A 105 -25.28 25.38 28.45
C GLU A 105 -25.90 26.78 28.54
N GLU A 106 -25.35 27.74 27.80
CA GLU A 106 -26.11 28.90 27.35
C GLU A 106 -26.29 28.80 25.83
N ALA A 107 -27.52 28.49 25.43
CA ALA A 107 -27.98 28.60 24.06
C ALA A 107 -28.06 30.08 23.66
N GLN A 108 -27.35 30.48 22.60
CA GLN A 108 -27.61 31.73 21.88
C GLN A 108 -27.93 31.40 20.42
N THR A 109 -29.09 31.90 20.00
CA THR A 109 -29.72 31.73 18.68
C THR A 109 -29.04 32.54 17.59
N PRO A 110 -29.08 32.11 16.31
CA PRO A 110 -28.45 32.81 15.19
C PRO A 110 -29.38 33.88 14.60
N ALA A 111 -29.20 35.14 14.99
CA ALA A 111 -29.63 36.30 14.24
C ALA A 111 -28.76 37.50 14.67
N ASP A 112 -28.39 38.34 13.71
CA ASP A 112 -27.60 39.57 13.86
C ASP A 112 -26.07 39.43 13.91
N LEU A 113 -25.45 39.31 12.73
CA LEU A 113 -24.16 39.94 12.42
C LEU A 113 -24.02 40.09 10.89
N ILE A 114 -24.99 40.77 10.28
CA ILE A 114 -24.82 41.42 8.98
C ILE A 114 -24.35 42.85 9.27
N ASP A 115 -23.39 43.31 8.46
CA ASP A 115 -22.91 44.69 8.34
C ASP A 115 -21.74 45.11 9.25
N ARG A 116 -20.52 44.77 8.81
CA ARG A 116 -19.35 45.62 9.04
C ARG A 116 -18.56 45.80 7.74
N ARG A 117 -18.91 46.88 7.03
CA ARG A 117 -18.11 47.47 5.95
C ARG A 117 -16.70 47.80 6.46
N VAL A 118 -15.68 47.29 5.78
CA VAL A 118 -14.29 47.74 5.92
C VAL A 118 -14.09 48.96 4.99
N PRO A 119 -13.53 50.09 5.48
CA PRO A 119 -13.25 51.23 4.62
C PRO A 119 -11.98 51.01 3.78
N SER A 120 -12.12 51.16 2.46
CA SER A 120 -11.03 51.23 1.49
C SER A 120 -10.26 52.55 1.63
N SER A 121 -8.92 52.49 1.74
CA SER A 121 -8.01 53.63 1.48
C SER A 121 -6.70 53.11 0.85
N PRO A 122 -5.98 53.93 0.06
CA PRO A 122 -5.36 53.48 -1.19
C PRO A 122 -3.85 53.25 -1.15
N GLY A 123 -3.38 52.36 -2.04
CA GLY A 123 -2.22 52.56 -2.91
C GLY A 123 -0.83 52.67 -2.27
N ARG A 124 -0.11 51.54 -2.19
CA ARG A 124 1.36 51.51 -2.33
C ARG A 124 1.75 50.32 -3.20
N GLU A 125 1.81 50.57 -4.50
CA GLU A 125 2.34 49.68 -5.53
C GLU A 125 3.87 49.60 -5.33
N LEU A 126 4.35 48.50 -4.74
CA LEU A 126 5.74 48.09 -4.82
C LEU A 126 5.80 46.98 -5.85
N ALA A 127 6.39 47.29 -7.00
CA ALA A 127 6.68 46.33 -8.06
C ALA A 127 7.45 45.14 -7.47
N ARG A 128 6.78 43.98 -7.41
CA ARG A 128 7.43 42.68 -7.20
C ARG A 128 7.45 41.98 -8.56
N GLU A 129 8.64 41.61 -9.00
CA GLU A 129 8.82 40.77 -10.17
C GLU A 129 8.03 39.46 -10.00
N PRO A 130 7.41 38.92 -11.06
CA PRO A 130 6.73 37.64 -10.98
C PRO A 130 7.74 36.55 -10.62
N PRO A 131 7.37 35.56 -9.78
CA PRO A 131 8.23 34.42 -9.50
C PRO A 131 8.60 33.70 -10.81
N PRO A 132 9.80 33.11 -10.90
CA PRO A 132 10.23 32.40 -12.10
C PRO A 132 9.21 31.31 -12.44
N ALA A 133 8.85 31.23 -13.72
CA ALA A 133 7.89 30.27 -14.23
C ALA A 133 8.24 28.85 -13.74
N ALA A 134 7.22 28.16 -13.23
CA ALA A 134 7.32 26.74 -12.93
C ALA A 134 7.93 26.01 -14.14
N PRO A 135 8.86 25.07 -13.93
CA PRO A 135 9.38 24.27 -15.03
C PRO A 135 8.20 23.59 -15.71
N THR A 136 8.07 23.84 -17.01
CA THR A 136 7.07 23.21 -17.87
C THR A 136 7.26 21.70 -17.76
N VAL A 137 6.36 21.05 -17.03
CA VAL A 137 6.22 19.59 -17.05
C VAL A 137 5.92 19.24 -18.51
N SER A 138 6.80 18.47 -19.11
CA SER A 138 6.59 17.90 -20.43
C SER A 138 5.26 17.13 -20.40
N GLU A 139 4.29 17.60 -21.19
CA GLU A 139 3.17 16.78 -21.62
C GLU A 139 3.74 15.50 -22.23
N GLY A 140 3.72 14.41 -21.46
CA GLY A 140 4.46 13.21 -21.78
C GLY A 140 4.07 11.98 -20.98
N VAL A 141 2.96 12.02 -20.22
CA VAL A 141 2.22 10.79 -19.90
C VAL A 141 1.15 10.70 -20.99
N PRO A 142 1.29 9.78 -21.97
CA PRO A 142 0.23 9.56 -22.93
C PRO A 142 -1.03 9.20 -22.15
N ASP A 143 -2.12 9.92 -22.40
CA ASP A 143 -3.45 9.40 -22.09
C ASP A 143 -3.64 8.18 -23.00
N GLY A 144 -3.15 7.04 -22.52
CA GLY A 144 -2.89 5.82 -23.29
C GLY A 144 -4.17 5.06 -23.65
N THR A 145 -5.30 5.75 -23.74
CA THR A 145 -6.56 5.17 -24.20
C THR A 145 -6.75 5.52 -25.69
N PRO A 146 -6.21 4.72 -26.64
CA PRO A 146 -6.68 4.80 -28.00
C PRO A 146 -8.20 4.55 -27.99
N PRO A 147 -8.99 5.29 -28.79
CA PRO A 147 -10.41 5.05 -28.87
C PRO A 147 -10.65 3.65 -29.46
N LEU A 148 -11.03 2.70 -28.61
CA LEU A 148 -11.45 1.37 -29.05
C LEU A 148 -12.83 1.52 -29.71
N ASN A 149 -12.89 1.33 -31.02
CA ASN A 149 -14.13 1.23 -31.75
C ASN A 149 -14.82 -0.09 -31.37
N HIS A 150 -15.88 -0.03 -30.56
CA HIS A 150 -16.66 -1.20 -30.12
C HIS A 150 -17.48 -1.91 -31.23
N ASN A 151 -17.05 -1.82 -32.50
CA ASN A 151 -17.65 -2.49 -33.66
C ASN A 151 -16.83 -3.72 -34.10
N GLY A 152 -15.87 -4.16 -33.28
CA GLY A 152 -15.07 -5.36 -33.50
C GLY A 152 -15.85 -6.67 -33.33
N THR A 153 -15.14 -7.78 -33.52
CA THR A 153 -15.66 -9.14 -33.30
C THR A 153 -15.88 -9.37 -31.79
N VAL A 154 -17.10 -9.79 -31.43
CA VAL A 154 -17.55 -9.93 -30.04
C VAL A 154 -17.69 -11.41 -29.67
N ALA A 155 -17.25 -11.76 -28.46
CA ALA A 155 -17.61 -13.01 -27.79
C ALA A 155 -18.56 -12.71 -26.61
N GLU A 156 -19.54 -13.59 -26.41
CA GLU A 156 -20.48 -13.51 -25.29
C GLU A 156 -20.26 -14.72 -24.38
N ILE A 157 -20.11 -14.46 -23.08
CA ILE A 157 -19.97 -15.47 -22.04
C ILE A 157 -21.26 -15.45 -21.22
N ASP A 158 -22.18 -16.36 -21.54
CA ASP A 158 -23.52 -16.45 -20.96
C ASP A 158 -23.77 -17.80 -20.24
N GLU A 159 -22.74 -18.64 -20.14
CA GLU A 159 -22.81 -19.94 -19.48
C GLU A 159 -23.10 -19.78 -17.99
N LEU A 160 -24.18 -20.42 -17.53
CA LEU A 160 -24.66 -20.33 -16.14
C LEU A 160 -23.73 -21.02 -15.15
N ASN A 161 -22.98 -22.04 -15.61
CA ASN A 161 -21.95 -22.66 -14.79
C ASN A 161 -20.65 -21.87 -14.86
N ALA A 162 -20.24 -21.27 -13.74
CA ALA A 162 -19.07 -20.40 -13.68
C ALA A 162 -17.75 -21.05 -14.12
N VAL A 163 -17.59 -22.37 -13.92
CA VAL A 163 -16.39 -23.10 -14.36
C VAL A 163 -16.39 -23.29 -15.88
N TYR A 164 -17.54 -23.56 -16.49
CA TYR A 164 -17.65 -23.66 -17.95
C TYR A 164 -17.57 -22.28 -18.63
N ALA A 165 -18.07 -21.24 -17.97
CA ALA A 165 -17.85 -19.85 -18.39
C ALA A 165 -16.35 -19.49 -18.44
N ALA A 166 -15.52 -20.05 -17.55
CA ALA A 166 -14.07 -19.86 -17.60
C ALA A 166 -13.43 -20.46 -18.86
N ALA A 167 -13.91 -21.64 -19.31
CA ALA A 167 -13.44 -22.24 -20.55
C ALA A 167 -13.83 -21.41 -21.79
N GLN A 168 -15.06 -20.87 -21.82
CA GLN A 168 -15.48 -19.95 -22.88
C GLN A 168 -14.65 -18.66 -22.88
N LEU A 169 -14.38 -18.11 -21.70
CA LEU A 169 -13.54 -16.93 -21.56
C LEU A 169 -12.14 -17.24 -22.11
N GLN A 170 -11.52 -18.33 -21.68
CA GLN A 170 -10.22 -18.75 -22.17
C GLN A 170 -10.17 -18.84 -23.71
N GLU A 171 -11.14 -19.52 -24.33
CA GLU A 171 -11.23 -19.62 -25.80
C GLU A 171 -11.33 -18.24 -26.46
N ALA A 172 -12.11 -17.32 -25.88
CA ALA A 172 -12.23 -15.96 -26.38
C ALA A 172 -10.92 -15.17 -26.28
N LEU A 173 -10.16 -15.35 -25.19
CA LEU A 173 -8.86 -14.69 -25.02
C LEU A 173 -7.80 -15.23 -26.00
N GLU A 174 -7.84 -16.53 -26.31
CA GLU A 174 -6.93 -17.19 -27.27
C GLU A 174 -7.25 -16.88 -28.75
N THR A 175 -8.46 -16.38 -29.03
CA THR A 175 -8.92 -16.10 -30.39
C THR A 175 -8.55 -14.69 -30.84
N ASP A 176 -7.56 -14.57 -31.73
CA ASP A 176 -7.00 -13.29 -32.20
C ASP A 176 -8.02 -12.30 -32.78
N SER A 177 -9.11 -12.81 -33.39
CA SER A 177 -10.11 -11.93 -33.98
C SER A 177 -11.02 -11.27 -32.95
N ILE A 178 -11.18 -11.81 -31.74
CA ILE A 178 -12.12 -11.26 -30.76
C ILE A 178 -11.55 -10.00 -30.13
N GLU A 179 -12.19 -8.85 -30.33
CA GLU A 179 -11.75 -7.56 -29.79
C GLU A 179 -12.50 -7.19 -28.50
N THR A 180 -13.67 -7.80 -28.26
CA THR A 180 -14.49 -7.55 -27.08
C THR A 180 -15.12 -8.83 -26.54
N VAL A 181 -15.05 -9.01 -25.23
CA VAL A 181 -15.75 -10.06 -24.49
C VAL A 181 -16.83 -9.42 -23.63
N LEU A 182 -18.07 -9.87 -23.78
CA LEU A 182 -19.21 -9.50 -22.94
C LEU A 182 -19.47 -10.62 -21.94
N LEU A 183 -19.42 -10.30 -20.65
CA LEU A 183 -19.73 -11.24 -19.58
C LEU A 183 -21.18 -11.04 -19.16
N TYR A 184 -22.01 -12.06 -19.32
CA TYR A 184 -23.39 -12.09 -18.81
C TYR A 184 -23.53 -13.00 -17.57
N SER A 185 -22.49 -13.75 -17.25
CA SER A 185 -22.42 -14.62 -16.08
C SER A 185 -21.08 -14.48 -15.34
N ASN A 186 -21.04 -14.99 -14.11
CA ASN A 186 -19.80 -15.09 -13.33
C ASN A 186 -18.90 -16.18 -13.89
N VAL A 187 -17.59 -15.99 -13.72
CA VAL A 187 -16.52 -16.88 -14.16
C VAL A 187 -15.74 -17.34 -12.94
N SER A 188 -15.48 -18.64 -12.81
CA SER A 188 -14.67 -19.21 -11.73
C SER A 188 -13.43 -19.87 -12.33
N ILE A 189 -12.26 -19.28 -12.07
CA ILE A 189 -10.96 -19.77 -12.54
C ILE A 189 -10.45 -20.79 -11.52
N GLU A 190 -10.39 -22.06 -11.91
CA GLU A 190 -9.95 -23.14 -11.03
C GLU A 190 -8.42 -23.23 -10.96
N SER A 191 -7.90 -23.66 -9.81
CA SER A 191 -6.47 -23.93 -9.62
C SER A 191 -5.93 -24.89 -10.67
N GLY A 192 -4.79 -24.53 -11.27
CA GLY A 192 -4.16 -25.23 -12.37
C GLY A 192 -4.67 -24.85 -13.76
N SER A 193 -5.62 -23.91 -13.87
CA SER A 193 -6.23 -23.48 -15.14
C SER A 193 -6.09 -21.97 -15.37
N PRO A 194 -4.86 -21.41 -15.43
CA PRO A 194 -4.66 -19.99 -15.61
C PRO A 194 -5.15 -19.51 -16.98
N LEU A 195 -5.72 -18.31 -17.03
CA LEU A 195 -6.05 -17.64 -18.29
C LEU A 195 -4.78 -17.24 -19.06
N PRO A 196 -4.82 -17.22 -20.41
CA PRO A 196 -3.68 -16.86 -21.25
C PRO A 196 -3.25 -15.40 -21.05
N VAL A 197 -2.00 -15.11 -21.40
CA VAL A 197 -1.46 -13.74 -21.41
C VAL A 197 -2.04 -12.96 -22.59
N LEU A 198 -2.55 -11.75 -22.33
CA LEU A 198 -3.06 -10.85 -23.35
C LEU A 198 -1.93 -10.05 -23.98
N GLU A 199 -1.60 -10.34 -25.24
CA GLU A 199 -0.54 -9.65 -26.00
C GLU A 199 -1.11 -8.72 -27.09
N ARG A 200 -2.40 -8.41 -26.99
CA ARG A 200 -3.14 -7.55 -27.93
C ARG A 200 -4.19 -6.71 -27.20
N PRO A 201 -4.70 -5.63 -27.84
CA PRO A 201 -5.85 -4.91 -27.30
C PRO A 201 -7.08 -5.81 -27.16
N LEU A 202 -7.74 -5.74 -26.02
CA LEU A 202 -8.97 -6.49 -25.73
C LEU A 202 -9.81 -5.75 -24.69
N ALA A 203 -11.12 -5.66 -24.92
CA ALA A 203 -12.07 -5.21 -23.92
C ALA A 203 -12.81 -6.40 -23.27
N ILE A 204 -12.98 -6.38 -21.96
CA ILE A 204 -13.83 -7.30 -21.20
C ILE A 204 -14.85 -6.45 -20.43
N LEU A 205 -16.14 -6.65 -20.70
CA LEU A 205 -17.22 -5.80 -20.19
C LEU A 205 -18.26 -6.63 -19.46
N GLY A 206 -18.53 -6.31 -18.19
CA GLY A 206 -19.56 -6.96 -17.38
C GLY A 206 -20.97 -6.48 -17.71
N ARG A 207 -21.91 -7.41 -17.87
CA ARG A 207 -23.32 -7.21 -18.21
C ARG A 207 -24.26 -8.08 -17.38
N CYS A 208 -23.81 -8.49 -16.20
CA CYS A 208 -24.60 -9.33 -15.30
C CYS A 208 -25.85 -8.60 -14.82
N ASP A 209 -26.95 -9.37 -14.70
CA ASP A 209 -28.26 -8.81 -14.38
C ASP A 209 -28.35 -8.24 -12.96
N GLY A 210 -29.33 -7.35 -12.76
CA GLY A 210 -29.69 -6.85 -11.44
C GLY A 210 -28.80 -5.74 -10.88
N GLY A 211 -27.94 -5.14 -11.72
CA GLY A 211 -27.04 -4.05 -11.32
C GLY A 211 -25.81 -4.53 -10.54
N ASN A 212 -25.53 -5.85 -10.57
CA ASN A 212 -24.33 -6.42 -9.97
C ASN A 212 -23.21 -6.49 -11.00
N LEU A 213 -21.97 -6.35 -10.54
CA LEU A 213 -20.78 -6.62 -11.35
C LEU A 213 -20.71 -8.11 -11.68
N CYS A 214 -20.24 -8.45 -12.88
CA CYS A 214 -19.84 -9.83 -13.16
C CYS A 214 -18.57 -10.15 -12.40
N GLU A 215 -18.53 -11.31 -11.74
CA GLU A 215 -17.37 -11.75 -10.99
C GLU A 215 -16.49 -12.65 -11.86
N LEU A 216 -15.19 -12.35 -11.94
CA LEU A 216 -14.16 -13.35 -12.18
C LEU A 216 -13.61 -13.71 -10.80
N ASP A 217 -13.80 -14.95 -10.39
CA ASP A 217 -13.37 -15.49 -9.11
C ASP A 217 -12.15 -16.38 -9.31
N GLY A 218 -11.01 -16.01 -8.71
CA GLY A 218 -9.80 -16.82 -8.69
C GLY A 218 -9.87 -18.03 -7.76
N ASN A 219 -10.97 -18.20 -7.01
CA ASN A 219 -11.26 -19.32 -6.10
C ASN A 219 -10.10 -19.65 -5.14
N TYR A 220 -9.41 -18.62 -4.65
CA TYR A 220 -8.21 -18.71 -3.81
C TYR A 220 -7.07 -19.53 -4.43
N GLY A 221 -6.97 -19.60 -5.76
CA GLY A 221 -6.06 -20.51 -6.46
C GLY A 221 -5.25 -19.88 -7.59
N GLU A 222 -5.84 -18.99 -8.38
CA GLU A 222 -5.20 -18.48 -9.60
C GLU A 222 -5.25 -16.97 -9.73
N ARG A 223 -4.32 -16.43 -10.53
CA ARG A 223 -4.41 -15.07 -11.05
C ARG A 223 -5.57 -14.96 -12.03
N HIS A 224 -6.22 -13.80 -12.07
CA HIS A 224 -7.26 -13.54 -13.05
C HIS A 224 -6.69 -13.23 -14.43
N LEU A 225 -5.91 -12.15 -14.57
CA LEU A 225 -5.49 -11.64 -15.88
C LEU A 225 -3.99 -11.33 -15.90
N SER A 226 -3.34 -11.66 -17.00
CA SER A 226 -1.95 -11.26 -17.29
C SER A 226 -1.93 -10.50 -18.61
N VAL A 227 -1.26 -9.34 -18.65
CA VAL A 227 -1.18 -8.49 -19.85
C VAL A 227 0.28 -8.34 -20.25
N GLY A 228 0.60 -8.84 -21.44
CA GLY A 228 1.93 -8.87 -22.04
C GLY A 228 2.25 -7.64 -22.90
N PRO A 229 3.43 -7.62 -23.54
CA PRO A 229 3.79 -6.61 -24.52
C PRO A 229 2.74 -6.53 -25.64
N GLY A 230 2.30 -5.31 -25.97
CA GLY A 230 1.24 -5.09 -26.97
C GLY A 230 -0.18 -5.32 -26.44
N GLY A 231 -0.31 -5.89 -25.24
CA GLY A 231 -1.56 -5.98 -24.50
C GLY A 231 -2.05 -4.61 -24.05
N ASN A 232 -3.31 -4.31 -24.37
CA ASN A 232 -4.02 -3.13 -23.88
C ASN A 232 -5.41 -3.57 -23.42
N LEU A 233 -5.52 -3.89 -22.14
CA LEU A 233 -6.74 -4.39 -21.53
C LEU A 233 -7.65 -3.21 -21.15
N LEU A 234 -8.89 -3.22 -21.61
CA LEU A 234 -9.98 -2.46 -21.00
C LEU A 234 -10.86 -3.44 -20.21
N LEU A 235 -10.98 -3.22 -18.90
CA LEU A 235 -11.91 -3.98 -18.05
C LEU A 235 -12.93 -3.02 -17.46
N ARG A 236 -14.22 -3.29 -17.67
CA ARG A 236 -15.31 -2.44 -17.15
C ARG A 236 -16.43 -3.25 -16.53
N ASP A 237 -16.98 -2.78 -15.41
CA ASP A 237 -18.14 -3.38 -14.74
C ASP A 237 -17.87 -4.81 -14.22
N VAL A 238 -16.64 -5.08 -13.76
CA VAL A 238 -16.19 -6.42 -13.35
C VAL A 238 -15.60 -6.42 -11.94
N ALA A 239 -15.91 -7.46 -11.17
CA ALA A 239 -15.25 -7.78 -9.91
C ALA A 239 -14.19 -8.88 -10.13
N LEU A 240 -12.94 -8.62 -9.72
CA LEU A 240 -11.84 -9.59 -9.65
C LEU A 240 -11.62 -9.97 -8.19
N ARG A 241 -11.96 -11.22 -7.82
CA ARG A 241 -12.01 -11.65 -6.43
C ARG A 241 -11.16 -12.87 -6.14
N ARG A 242 -10.56 -12.90 -4.95
CA ARG A 242 -9.93 -14.11 -4.38
C ARG A 242 -8.86 -14.73 -5.28
N GLY A 243 -8.15 -13.90 -6.03
CA GLY A 243 -7.04 -14.35 -6.86
C GLY A 243 -5.78 -14.52 -6.04
N ILE A 244 -5.09 -15.64 -6.21
CA ILE A 244 -3.81 -15.90 -5.53
C ILE A 244 -2.72 -16.12 -6.57
N ALA A 245 -1.62 -15.38 -6.44
CA ALA A 245 -0.47 -15.49 -7.33
C ALA A 245 0.84 -15.16 -6.61
N THR A 246 1.98 -15.36 -7.27
CA THR A 246 3.26 -14.83 -6.75
C THR A 246 3.31 -13.31 -6.85
N GLN A 247 2.81 -12.75 -7.95
CA GLN A 247 2.78 -11.31 -8.25
C GLN A 247 1.43 -10.97 -8.84
N GLY A 248 0.73 -9.97 -8.30
CA GLY A 248 -0.59 -9.54 -8.80
C GLY A 248 -1.63 -10.66 -8.71
N GLY A 249 -2.36 -10.76 -7.60
CA GLY A 249 -3.41 -11.78 -7.46
C GLY A 249 -4.57 -11.58 -8.44
N ALA A 250 -4.88 -10.32 -8.78
CA ALA A 250 -5.85 -9.98 -9.80
C ALA A 250 -5.20 -9.81 -11.17
N VAL A 251 -4.31 -8.81 -11.30
CA VAL A 251 -3.76 -8.39 -12.58
C VAL A 251 -2.23 -8.36 -12.51
N TYR A 252 -1.59 -8.93 -13.51
CA TYR A 252 -0.15 -8.84 -13.69
C TYR A 252 0.17 -8.21 -15.04
N LEU A 253 0.76 -7.01 -15.02
CA LEU A 253 1.28 -6.35 -16.22
C LEU A 253 2.74 -6.75 -16.39
N LEU A 254 3.03 -7.52 -17.44
CA LEU A 254 4.40 -7.75 -17.88
C LEU A 254 4.92 -6.52 -18.62
N GLU A 255 6.24 -6.42 -18.80
CA GLU A 255 6.89 -5.28 -19.46
C GLU A 255 6.16 -4.83 -20.74
N GLY A 256 5.79 -3.55 -20.81
CA GLY A 256 5.03 -2.97 -21.92
C GLY A 256 3.52 -3.26 -21.96
N GLY A 257 2.99 -4.02 -20.99
CA GLY A 257 1.56 -4.28 -20.84
C GLY A 257 0.81 -3.11 -20.20
N VAL A 258 -0.38 -2.80 -20.71
CA VAL A 258 -1.20 -1.68 -20.25
C VAL A 258 -2.60 -2.15 -19.90
N ALA A 259 -3.17 -1.63 -18.81
CA ALA A 259 -4.55 -1.90 -18.42
C ALA A 259 -5.28 -0.62 -17.99
N THR A 260 -6.54 -0.51 -18.42
CA THR A 260 -7.50 0.49 -17.96
C THR A 260 -8.68 -0.24 -17.34
N LEU A 261 -8.97 0.08 -16.08
CA LEU A 261 -10.04 -0.50 -15.28
C LEU A 261 -11.03 0.60 -14.92
N GLU A 262 -12.31 0.35 -15.19
CA GLU A 262 -13.40 1.32 -14.99
C GLU A 262 -14.56 0.66 -14.25
N ASP A 263 -15.00 1.26 -13.14
CA ASP A 263 -16.11 0.74 -12.33
C ASP A 263 -15.89 -0.72 -11.88
N CYS A 264 -14.63 -1.07 -11.61
CA CYS A 264 -14.21 -2.41 -11.22
C CYS A 264 -13.98 -2.54 -9.71
N VAL A 265 -14.15 -3.76 -9.21
CA VAL A 265 -13.81 -4.12 -7.81
C VAL A 265 -12.70 -5.15 -7.80
N LEU A 266 -11.58 -4.85 -7.14
CA LEU A 266 -10.48 -5.79 -6.90
C LEU A 266 -10.45 -6.09 -5.40
N GLU A 267 -10.93 -7.28 -5.03
CA GLU A 267 -11.22 -7.61 -3.65
C GLU A 267 -10.65 -8.97 -3.22
N ASP A 268 -10.11 -9.03 -2.00
CA ASP A 268 -9.59 -10.25 -1.37
C ASP A 268 -8.52 -10.97 -2.21
N ASN A 269 -7.75 -10.23 -3.01
CA ASN A 269 -6.65 -10.80 -3.79
C ASN A 269 -5.37 -10.85 -2.97
N GLN A 270 -4.58 -11.90 -3.16
CA GLN A 270 -3.35 -12.12 -2.42
C GLN A 270 -2.18 -12.44 -3.36
N ALA A 271 -1.04 -11.80 -3.10
CA ALA A 271 0.21 -12.14 -3.75
C ALA A 271 1.40 -11.97 -2.81
N LEU A 272 2.60 -12.36 -3.23
CA LEU A 272 3.81 -11.99 -2.48
C LEU A 272 4.08 -10.49 -2.61
N GLU A 273 3.84 -9.93 -3.81
CA GLU A 273 4.01 -8.51 -4.14
C GLU A 273 2.83 -8.05 -5.00
N GLY A 274 2.30 -6.85 -4.73
CA GLY A 274 1.13 -6.33 -5.44
C GLY A 274 -0.09 -7.21 -5.21
N GLY A 275 -0.71 -7.12 -4.02
CA GLY A 275 -1.76 -8.07 -3.62
C GLY A 275 -2.87 -8.25 -4.65
N ALA A 276 -3.30 -7.14 -5.27
CA ALA A 276 -4.18 -7.18 -6.43
C ALA A 276 -3.43 -7.02 -7.75
N VAL A 277 -2.63 -5.97 -7.88
CA VAL A 277 -2.00 -5.57 -9.14
C VAL A 277 -0.48 -5.51 -8.99
N PHE A 278 0.22 -6.10 -9.94
CA PHE A 278 1.67 -5.95 -10.05
C PHE A 278 2.08 -5.46 -11.44
N LEU A 279 2.88 -4.40 -11.49
CA LEU A 279 3.43 -3.79 -12.68
C LEU A 279 4.93 -4.12 -12.80
N ASN A 280 5.27 -5.01 -13.74
CA ASN A 280 6.63 -5.48 -13.93
C ASN A 280 7.43 -4.62 -14.91
N GLY A 281 8.07 -3.58 -14.37
CA GLY A 281 9.11 -2.84 -15.07
C GLY A 281 8.59 -1.83 -16.09
N SER A 282 9.50 -1.42 -16.99
CA SER A 282 9.34 -0.25 -17.84
C SER A 282 8.13 -0.33 -18.76
N GLY A 283 7.40 0.78 -18.89
CA GLY A 283 6.30 0.91 -19.83
C GLY A 283 5.03 0.15 -19.43
N THR A 284 5.00 -0.40 -18.23
CA THR A 284 3.75 -0.91 -17.65
C THR A 284 2.92 0.25 -17.11
N ASN A 285 1.62 0.26 -17.42
CA ASN A 285 0.72 1.33 -16.98
C ASN A 285 -0.62 0.75 -16.56
N ILE A 286 -1.09 1.14 -15.38
CA ILE A 286 -2.47 0.91 -14.96
C ILE A 286 -3.19 2.23 -14.71
N THR A 287 -4.38 2.36 -15.31
CA THR A 287 -5.33 3.45 -15.03
C THR A 287 -6.59 2.87 -14.37
N LEU A 288 -6.98 3.42 -13.23
CA LEU A 288 -8.12 2.99 -12.42
C LEU A 288 -9.10 4.15 -12.26
N SER A 289 -10.32 4.01 -12.77
CA SER A 289 -11.38 5.01 -12.68
C SER A 289 -12.60 4.45 -11.97
N ALA A 290 -13.10 5.15 -10.94
CA ALA A 290 -14.23 4.70 -10.12
C ALA A 290 -14.09 3.25 -9.59
N CYS A 291 -12.86 2.79 -9.37
CA CYS A 291 -12.59 1.42 -8.93
C CYS A 291 -12.50 1.31 -7.40
N SER A 292 -12.81 0.15 -6.83
CA SER A 292 -12.53 -0.17 -5.42
C SER A 292 -11.50 -1.28 -5.31
N LEU A 293 -10.35 -0.99 -4.70
CA LEU A 293 -9.30 -1.96 -4.39
C LEU A 293 -9.31 -2.19 -2.88
N GLN A 294 -9.87 -3.32 -2.44
CA GLN A 294 -10.13 -3.58 -1.02
C GLN A 294 -9.67 -4.95 -0.52
N HIS A 295 -9.22 -4.99 0.73
CA HIS A 295 -8.82 -6.24 1.42
C HIS A 295 -7.74 -7.05 0.71
N ASN A 296 -6.94 -6.43 -0.16
CA ASN A 296 -5.88 -7.13 -0.87
C ASN A 296 -4.62 -7.20 0.00
N VAL A 297 -3.86 -8.28 -0.14
CA VAL A 297 -2.74 -8.62 0.74
C VAL A 297 -1.48 -8.94 -0.07
N ALA A 298 -0.41 -8.18 0.17
CA ALA A 298 0.94 -8.57 -0.20
C ALA A 298 1.63 -9.24 1.00
N SER A 299 1.94 -10.54 0.91
CA SER A 299 2.40 -11.33 2.06
C SER A 299 3.92 -11.43 2.21
N SER A 300 4.72 -10.91 1.27
CA SER A 300 6.17 -10.90 1.39
C SER A 300 6.63 -9.93 2.47
N LYS A 301 7.61 -10.34 3.29
CA LYS A 301 8.25 -9.48 4.31
C LYS A 301 9.22 -8.44 3.73
N THR A 302 9.44 -8.49 2.42
CA THR A 302 10.25 -7.51 1.69
C THR A 302 9.50 -6.96 0.48
N GLY A 303 8.24 -7.36 0.30
CA GLY A 303 7.38 -6.91 -0.79
C GLY A 303 6.46 -5.80 -0.32
N GLY A 304 5.90 -5.08 -1.28
CA GLY A 304 4.99 -3.99 -0.99
C GLY A 304 3.71 -4.01 -1.82
N GLY A 305 2.88 -3.00 -1.58
CA GLY A 305 1.71 -2.71 -2.42
C GLY A 305 0.58 -3.67 -2.12
N GLY A 306 -0.08 -3.51 -0.97
CA GLY A 306 -1.16 -4.40 -0.57
C GLY A 306 -2.26 -4.47 -1.64
N ALA A 307 -2.54 -3.36 -2.31
CA ALA A 307 -3.31 -3.32 -3.54
C ALA A 307 -2.41 -3.34 -4.79
N VAL A 308 -1.55 -2.34 -4.96
CA VAL A 308 -0.79 -2.13 -6.21
C VAL A 308 0.70 -2.01 -5.93
N TYR A 309 1.50 -2.77 -6.69
CA TYR A 309 2.95 -2.64 -6.76
C TYR A 309 3.38 -2.11 -8.12
N GLY A 310 4.06 -0.97 -8.14
CA GLY A 310 4.64 -0.31 -9.31
C GLY A 310 6.16 -0.43 -9.33
N GLY A 311 6.71 -1.16 -10.31
CA GLY A 311 8.16 -1.27 -10.52
C GLY A 311 8.81 -0.10 -11.26
N PHE A 312 10.10 -0.25 -11.59
CA PHE A 312 10.88 0.74 -12.35
C PHE A 312 10.18 1.14 -13.66
N GLY A 313 10.06 2.45 -13.93
CA GLY A 313 9.44 2.94 -15.17
C GLY A 313 7.95 2.62 -15.34
N SER A 314 7.25 2.24 -14.26
CA SER A 314 5.81 1.97 -14.28
C SER A 314 4.98 3.21 -13.98
N ALA A 315 3.74 3.25 -14.47
CA ALA A 315 2.78 4.30 -14.15
C ALA A 315 1.54 3.71 -13.46
N THR A 316 1.19 4.28 -12.31
CA THR A 316 -0.08 3.99 -11.61
C THR A 316 -0.91 5.27 -11.58
N ILE A 317 -2.09 5.26 -12.20
CA ILE A 317 -2.99 6.41 -12.30
C ILE A 317 -4.32 6.06 -11.65
N LEU A 318 -4.66 6.75 -10.57
CA LEU A 318 -5.94 6.67 -9.88
C LEU A 318 -6.77 7.90 -10.24
N ARG A 319 -7.80 7.72 -11.06
CA ARG A 319 -8.75 8.77 -11.43
C ARG A 319 -9.85 8.92 -10.37
N ALA A 320 -10.68 9.93 -10.56
CA ALA A 320 -11.77 10.26 -9.66
C ALA A 320 -12.66 9.06 -9.32
N GLY A 321 -13.06 8.99 -8.05
CA GLY A 321 -13.91 7.92 -7.52
C GLY A 321 -13.17 6.63 -7.19
N THR A 322 -11.87 6.52 -7.50
CA THR A 322 -11.08 5.33 -7.13
C THR A 322 -10.75 5.32 -5.63
N ARG A 323 -10.91 4.14 -5.02
CA ARG A 323 -10.77 3.88 -3.58
C ARG A 323 -9.76 2.75 -3.36
N VAL A 324 -8.75 2.98 -2.52
CA VAL A 324 -7.75 1.98 -2.08
C VAL A 324 -7.90 1.80 -0.57
N ILE A 325 -8.56 0.73 -0.15
CA ILE A 325 -9.11 0.61 1.20
C ILE A 325 -8.75 -0.71 1.89
N GLN A 326 -8.32 -0.65 3.15
CA GLN A 326 -8.13 -1.85 3.99
C GLN A 326 -7.21 -2.91 3.37
N ASN A 327 -6.20 -2.48 2.61
CA ASN A 327 -5.18 -3.36 2.07
C ASN A 327 -4.01 -3.49 3.05
N ARG A 328 -3.26 -4.59 2.94
CA ARG A 328 -2.13 -4.87 3.83
C ARG A 328 -0.88 -5.30 3.08
N ALA A 329 0.26 -4.77 3.50
CA ALA A 329 1.58 -5.19 3.03
C ALA A 329 2.64 -5.01 4.13
N TYR A 330 3.88 -5.44 3.85
CA TYR A 330 5.01 -5.05 4.67
C TYR A 330 5.33 -3.55 4.48
N ASP A 331 5.46 -3.12 3.22
CA ASP A 331 5.60 -1.71 2.84
C ASP A 331 4.50 -1.28 1.86
N GLY A 332 4.04 -0.03 1.92
CA GLY A 332 3.00 0.48 1.02
C GLY A 332 1.71 -0.29 1.19
N GLY A 333 1.05 -0.12 2.36
CA GLY A 333 -0.12 -0.93 2.74
C GLY A 333 -1.22 -0.92 1.69
N GLY A 334 -1.43 0.21 1.02
CA GLY A 334 -2.21 0.31 -0.21
C GLY A 334 -1.34 0.20 -1.46
N LEU A 335 -0.44 1.16 -1.64
CA LEU A 335 0.34 1.34 -2.86
C LEU A 335 1.84 1.34 -2.56
N PHE A 336 2.62 0.65 -3.36
CA PHE A 336 4.08 0.71 -3.34
C PHE A 336 4.56 1.02 -4.74
N VAL A 337 5.30 2.11 -4.92
CA VAL A 337 5.83 2.52 -6.22
C VAL A 337 7.31 2.83 -6.08
N HIS A 338 8.15 2.16 -6.87
CA HIS A 338 9.58 2.27 -6.71
C HIS A 338 10.34 2.31 -8.03
N GLY A 339 11.51 2.94 -7.98
CA GLY A 339 12.50 2.96 -9.04
C GLY A 339 12.36 4.14 -9.98
N GLU A 340 13.49 4.49 -10.61
CA GLU A 340 13.59 5.62 -11.53
C GLU A 340 12.54 5.54 -12.66
N GLY A 341 11.94 6.68 -12.98
CA GLY A 341 10.90 6.80 -14.00
C GLY A 341 9.55 6.23 -13.60
N SER A 342 9.42 5.65 -12.40
CA SER A 342 8.09 5.27 -11.87
C SER A 342 7.29 6.51 -11.48
N TYR A 343 5.97 6.40 -11.59
CA TYR A 343 5.06 7.52 -11.33
C TYR A 343 3.74 7.06 -10.72
N LEU A 344 3.30 7.77 -9.68
CA LEU A 344 1.97 7.64 -9.09
C LEU A 344 1.21 8.95 -9.22
N ARG A 345 0.02 8.91 -9.81
CA ARG A 345 -0.92 10.03 -9.81
C ARG A 345 -2.24 9.59 -9.21
N ALA A 346 -2.77 10.37 -8.27
CA ALA A 346 -4.14 10.23 -7.80
C ALA A 346 -4.88 11.57 -7.95
N GLU A 347 -6.10 11.52 -8.46
CA GLU A 347 -6.99 12.66 -8.65
C GLU A 347 -8.33 12.35 -7.99
N SER A 348 -8.77 13.16 -7.01
CA SER A 348 -10.07 12.96 -6.33
C SER A 348 -10.28 11.52 -5.78
N GLY A 349 -9.21 10.85 -5.36
CA GLY A 349 -9.23 9.47 -4.86
C GLY A 349 -9.22 9.35 -3.33
N GLU A 350 -9.62 8.19 -2.82
CA GLU A 350 -9.55 7.86 -1.39
C GLU A 350 -8.53 6.74 -1.14
N ILE A 351 -7.57 6.96 -0.24
CA ILE A 351 -6.64 5.93 0.24
C ILE A 351 -6.83 5.81 1.75
N SER A 352 -7.55 4.80 2.21
CA SER A 352 -7.98 4.74 3.61
C SER A 352 -7.83 3.39 4.30
N ASN A 353 -7.54 3.44 5.60
CA ASN A 353 -7.47 2.27 6.48
C ASN A 353 -6.51 1.16 6.01
N ASN A 354 -5.51 1.51 5.19
CA ASN A 354 -4.49 0.57 4.77
C ASN A 354 -3.43 0.40 5.86
N LEU A 355 -2.80 -0.78 5.89
CA LEU A 355 -1.84 -1.18 6.92
C LEU A 355 -0.53 -1.63 6.29
N ALA A 356 0.55 -0.89 6.54
CA ALA A 356 1.92 -1.35 6.35
C ALA A 356 2.51 -1.80 7.69
N GLU A 357 3.39 -2.81 7.67
CA GLU A 357 4.15 -3.21 8.86
C GLU A 357 5.31 -2.24 9.13
N ASP A 358 5.96 -1.73 8.08
CA ASP A 358 7.11 -0.83 8.18
C ASP A 358 6.81 0.55 7.58
N ARG A 359 6.73 0.70 6.26
CA ARG A 359 6.72 2.04 5.63
C ARG A 359 5.46 2.34 4.84
N GLY A 360 4.93 3.55 5.00
CA GLY A 360 3.89 4.09 4.12
C GLY A 360 2.58 3.33 4.22
N GLY A 361 1.77 3.64 5.24
CA GLY A 361 0.55 2.85 5.52
C GLY A 361 -0.44 2.87 4.36
N GLY A 362 -0.62 4.03 3.73
CA GLY A 362 -1.34 4.17 2.47
C GLY A 362 -0.41 3.95 1.28
N VAL A 363 0.69 4.73 1.21
CA VAL A 363 1.61 4.75 0.07
C VAL A 363 3.06 4.78 0.54
N PHE A 364 3.90 3.96 -0.09
CA PHE A 364 5.36 4.13 -0.05
C PHE A 364 5.90 4.40 -1.47
N GLY A 365 6.61 5.51 -1.61
CA GLY A 365 7.37 5.86 -2.80
C GLY A 365 8.89 5.83 -2.56
N ASP A 366 9.64 5.13 -3.42
CA ASP A 366 11.11 5.08 -3.36
C ASP A 366 11.74 5.35 -4.74
N GLY A 367 12.43 6.49 -4.91
CA GLY A 367 12.97 6.88 -6.21
C GLY A 367 11.90 7.22 -7.25
N THR A 368 10.76 7.73 -6.82
CA THR A 368 9.56 7.94 -7.65
C THR A 368 9.08 9.40 -7.64
N ARG A 369 8.13 9.72 -8.53
CA ARG A 369 7.34 10.94 -8.48
C ARG A 369 5.89 10.61 -8.12
N MET A 370 5.38 11.27 -7.10
CA MET A 370 4.01 11.11 -6.63
C MET A 370 3.23 12.43 -6.68
N GLU A 371 2.04 12.38 -7.27
CA GLU A 371 1.13 13.51 -7.36
C GLU A 371 -0.23 13.13 -6.77
N LEU A 372 -0.64 13.83 -5.71
CA LEU A 372 -1.95 13.71 -5.10
C LEU A 372 -2.68 15.02 -5.33
N LEU A 373 -3.79 14.97 -6.06
CA LEU A 373 -4.40 16.17 -6.62
C LEU A 373 -5.91 16.19 -6.40
N GLU A 374 -6.49 17.38 -6.54
CA GLU A 374 -7.92 17.58 -6.70
C GLU A 374 -8.79 16.95 -5.60
N GLY A 375 -8.42 17.06 -4.32
CA GLY A 375 -9.29 16.53 -3.26
C GLY A 375 -8.94 15.12 -2.77
N CYS A 376 -7.77 14.57 -3.14
CA CYS A 376 -7.33 13.28 -2.60
C CYS A 376 -7.37 13.24 -1.07
N THR A 377 -7.92 12.16 -0.53
CA THR A 377 -8.16 11.98 0.89
C THR A 377 -7.44 10.73 1.39
N LEU A 378 -6.56 10.91 2.37
CA LEU A 378 -5.76 9.85 2.99
C LEU A 378 -6.09 9.74 4.47
N VAL A 379 -6.78 8.65 4.84
CA VAL A 379 -7.42 8.56 6.17
C VAL A 379 -7.19 7.24 6.87
N GLY A 380 -6.88 7.29 8.17
CA GLY A 380 -6.88 6.08 9.00
C GLY A 380 -5.79 5.08 8.65
N ASN A 381 -4.82 5.45 7.80
CA ASN A 381 -3.75 4.56 7.38
C ASN A 381 -2.70 4.40 8.50
N LYS A 382 -2.03 3.24 8.52
CA LYS A 382 -1.13 2.86 9.62
C LYS A 382 0.18 2.24 9.13
N ALA A 383 1.29 2.65 9.75
CA ALA A 383 2.63 2.12 9.49
C ALA A 383 3.56 2.26 10.71
N SER A 384 4.80 1.78 10.60
CA SER A 384 5.87 2.20 11.51
C SER A 384 6.30 3.63 11.20
N GLU A 385 6.55 3.94 9.93
CA GLU A 385 6.92 5.27 9.45
C GLU A 385 6.01 5.72 8.31
N GLY A 386 5.55 6.97 8.37
CA GLY A 386 4.65 7.53 7.35
C GLY A 386 3.28 6.85 7.38
N GLY A 387 2.46 7.18 8.39
CA GLY A 387 1.17 6.50 8.59
C GLY A 387 0.28 6.55 7.35
N ALA A 388 0.27 7.66 6.61
CA ALA A 388 -0.33 7.73 5.27
C ALA A 388 0.71 7.49 4.18
N VAL A 389 1.78 8.28 4.18
CA VAL A 389 2.75 8.36 3.08
C VAL A 389 4.16 8.32 3.64
N LEU A 390 5.00 7.49 3.02
CA LEU A 390 6.44 7.62 3.12
C LEU A 390 7.01 7.91 1.73
N LEU A 391 7.89 8.91 1.63
CA LEU A 391 8.67 9.20 0.42
C LEU A 391 10.17 9.12 0.71
N GLN A 392 10.87 8.29 -0.06
CA GLN A 392 12.32 8.15 -0.03
C GLN A 392 12.90 8.52 -1.40
N SER A 393 13.90 9.40 -1.44
CA SER A 393 14.58 9.76 -2.70
C SER A 393 13.60 10.17 -3.82
N SER A 394 12.49 10.84 -3.45
CA SER A 394 11.31 11.00 -4.30
C SER A 394 10.84 12.46 -4.36
N GLU A 395 9.94 12.75 -5.30
CA GLU A 395 9.23 14.02 -5.41
C GLU A 395 7.74 13.84 -5.11
N GLY A 396 7.17 14.74 -4.33
CA GLY A 396 5.74 14.76 -3.97
C GLY A 396 5.09 16.09 -4.29
N VAL A 397 3.96 16.09 -5.00
CA VAL A 397 3.11 17.28 -5.19
C VAL A 397 1.72 16.99 -4.66
N TYR A 398 1.31 17.70 -3.61
CA TYR A 398 0.01 17.54 -2.98
C TYR A 398 -0.81 18.81 -3.13
N GLN A 399 -1.94 18.73 -3.83
CA GLN A 399 -2.79 19.88 -4.10
C GLN A 399 -4.22 19.60 -3.68
N ASN A 400 -4.76 20.45 -2.82
CA ASN A 400 -6.13 20.31 -2.31
C ASN A 400 -6.37 18.95 -1.63
N CYS A 401 -5.39 18.42 -0.90
CA CYS A 401 -5.50 17.10 -0.28
C CYS A 401 -5.86 17.19 1.20
N THR A 402 -6.36 16.08 1.76
CA THR A 402 -6.59 15.92 3.20
C THR A 402 -5.91 14.66 3.72
N PHE A 403 -5.08 14.81 4.75
CA PHE A 403 -4.46 13.73 5.50
C PHE A 403 -4.99 13.75 6.93
N THR A 404 -5.86 12.80 7.29
CA THR A 404 -6.44 12.80 8.64
C THR A 404 -6.48 11.43 9.31
N GLN A 405 -6.35 11.42 10.65
CA GLN A 405 -6.46 10.21 11.47
C GLN A 405 -5.46 9.09 11.11
N ASN A 406 -4.35 9.44 10.44
CA ASN A 406 -3.30 8.48 10.13
C ASN A 406 -2.39 8.29 11.35
N SER A 407 -1.80 7.11 11.48
CA SER A 407 -0.95 6.80 12.64
C SER A 407 0.33 6.06 12.32
N ALA A 408 1.42 6.48 12.95
CA ALA A 408 2.73 5.85 12.88
C ALA A 408 3.18 5.35 14.27
N THR A 409 3.76 4.16 14.35
CA THR A 409 4.34 3.65 15.63
C THR A 409 5.74 4.20 15.88
N HIS A 410 6.40 4.76 14.87
CA HIS A 410 7.66 5.45 14.97
C HIS A 410 7.49 6.94 14.61
N ALA A 411 7.47 7.28 13.33
CA ALA A 411 7.58 8.67 12.89
C ALA A 411 6.64 9.05 11.73
N GLY A 412 6.26 10.34 11.65
CA GLY A 412 5.47 10.86 10.54
C GLY A 412 4.06 10.30 10.53
N GLY A 413 3.20 10.75 11.46
CA GLY A 413 1.87 10.16 11.65
C GLY A 413 1.01 10.19 10.40
N ALA A 414 1.15 11.22 9.54
CA ALA A 414 0.70 11.18 8.16
C ALA A 414 1.86 10.99 7.19
N ILE A 415 2.80 11.95 7.15
CA ILE A 415 3.82 12.01 6.10
C ILE A 415 5.21 11.87 6.72
N PHE A 416 6.01 10.96 6.18
CA PHE A 416 7.44 10.85 6.47
C PHE A 416 8.25 11.02 5.18
N THR A 417 9.35 11.76 5.22
CA THR A 417 10.24 11.91 4.06
C THR A 417 11.70 11.71 4.41
N THR A 418 12.47 11.10 3.51
CA THR A 418 13.94 11.05 3.57
C THR A 418 14.52 11.26 2.17
N HIS A 419 15.45 12.19 2.01
CA HIS A 419 15.98 12.61 0.71
C HIS A 419 14.90 12.97 -0.33
N ALA A 420 13.75 13.52 0.09
CA ALA A 420 12.62 13.78 -0.80
C ALA A 420 12.19 15.26 -0.81
N GLN A 421 11.56 15.70 -1.89
CA GLN A 421 11.03 17.06 -2.01
C GLN A 421 9.51 17.00 -2.01
N ILE A 422 8.85 17.83 -1.20
CA ILE A 422 7.39 17.92 -1.19
C ILE A 422 6.94 19.37 -1.42
N ASP A 423 6.02 19.54 -2.36
CA ASP A 423 5.25 20.77 -2.56
C ASP A 423 3.79 20.54 -2.14
N MET A 424 3.34 21.22 -1.08
CA MET A 424 1.95 21.14 -0.61
C MET A 424 1.21 22.46 -0.78
N THR A 425 0.14 22.45 -1.58
CA THR A 425 -0.73 23.62 -1.78
C THR A 425 -2.17 23.31 -1.40
N ASP A 426 -2.83 24.23 -0.69
CA ASP A 426 -4.23 24.11 -0.27
C ASP A 426 -4.53 22.77 0.47
N THR A 427 -3.56 22.23 1.21
CA THR A 427 -3.64 20.89 1.80
C THR A 427 -3.84 20.93 3.31
N LEU A 428 -4.66 20.01 3.84
CA LEU A 428 -4.90 19.84 5.27
C LEU A 428 -4.20 18.57 5.79
N VAL A 429 -3.43 18.72 6.87
CA VAL A 429 -2.85 17.60 7.63
C VAL A 429 -3.27 17.72 9.09
N SER A 430 -4.23 16.89 9.52
CA SER A 430 -4.81 17.00 10.86
C SER A 430 -5.14 15.69 11.55
N GLU A 431 -5.24 15.70 12.88
CA GLU A 431 -5.64 14.51 13.67
C GLU A 431 -4.73 13.28 13.48
N ASN A 432 -3.50 13.48 13.01
CA ASN A 432 -2.55 12.38 12.81
C ASN A 432 -1.70 12.19 14.06
N LYS A 433 -1.20 10.96 14.25
CA LYS A 433 -0.45 10.58 15.45
C LYS A 433 0.81 9.80 15.13
N ALA A 434 1.92 10.16 15.77
CA ALA A 434 3.13 9.34 15.80
C ALA A 434 3.51 9.04 17.25
N PHE A 435 3.93 7.81 17.56
CA PHE A 435 4.34 7.47 18.93
C PHE A 435 5.72 8.05 19.31
N VAL A 436 6.63 8.23 18.35
CA VAL A 436 7.93 8.86 18.62
C VAL A 436 7.90 10.31 18.18
N GLU A 437 7.96 10.62 16.88
CA GLU A 437 8.17 11.99 16.41
C GLU A 437 7.37 12.34 15.14
N GLY A 438 7.13 13.64 14.92
CA GLY A 438 6.41 14.12 13.73
C GLY A 438 4.96 13.63 13.69
N GLY A 439 4.12 14.11 14.62
CA GLY A 439 2.72 13.65 14.75
C GLY A 439 1.92 13.77 13.45
N GLY A 440 2.16 14.82 12.67
CA GLY A 440 1.61 14.99 11.32
C GLY A 440 2.67 14.68 10.27
N LEU A 441 3.77 15.44 10.29
CA LEU A 441 4.84 15.35 9.31
C LEU A 441 6.19 15.12 10.00
N ASN A 442 7.06 14.35 9.36
CA ASN A 442 8.48 14.26 9.67
C ASN A 442 9.28 14.47 8.39
N ILE A 443 9.97 15.61 8.30
CA ILE A 443 10.78 15.99 7.14
C ILE A 443 12.25 15.71 7.46
N TYR A 444 12.74 14.53 7.06
CA TYR A 444 14.03 14.00 7.51
C TYR A 444 15.11 14.03 6.43
N ASN A 445 16.38 14.11 6.86
CA ASN A 445 17.61 13.87 6.09
C ASN A 445 17.60 14.32 4.62
N GLY A 446 17.96 15.57 4.37
CA GLY A 446 18.06 16.12 3.02
C GLY A 446 16.72 16.30 2.30
N SER A 447 15.60 16.12 3.02
CA SER A 447 14.27 16.44 2.50
C SER A 447 13.96 17.92 2.60
N ASN A 448 13.05 18.38 1.76
CA ASN A 448 12.53 19.75 1.77
C ASN A 448 11.01 19.75 1.68
N LEU A 449 10.39 20.77 2.28
CA LEU A 449 8.96 20.99 2.24
C LEU A 449 8.66 22.44 1.88
N VAL A 450 7.96 22.64 0.77
CA VAL A 450 7.36 23.91 0.38
C VAL A 450 5.86 23.84 0.65
N MET A 451 5.30 24.87 1.30
CA MET A 451 3.87 24.94 1.58
C MET A 451 3.28 26.27 1.16
N ALA A 452 2.08 26.23 0.60
CA ALA A 452 1.27 27.43 0.30
C ALA A 452 -0.20 27.18 0.63
N ARG A 453 -0.81 28.05 1.45
CA ARG A 453 -2.23 27.93 1.85
C ARG A 453 -2.61 26.56 2.45
N SER A 454 -1.65 25.87 3.05
CA SER A 454 -1.83 24.57 3.69
C SER A 454 -1.91 24.71 5.21
N ASN A 455 -2.61 23.78 5.87
CA ASN A 455 -2.81 23.77 7.32
C ASN A 455 -2.32 22.45 7.93
N ILE A 456 -1.46 22.54 8.93
CA ILE A 456 -1.03 21.41 9.75
C ILE A 456 -1.53 21.68 11.17
N SER A 457 -2.47 20.89 11.67
CA SER A 457 -3.10 21.18 12.97
C SER A 457 -3.58 19.93 13.69
N ILE A 458 -3.64 19.95 15.03
CA ILE A 458 -4.23 18.85 15.82
C ILE A 458 -3.49 17.51 15.58
N ASN A 459 -2.17 17.55 15.41
CA ASN A 459 -1.37 16.34 15.28
C ASN A 459 -0.67 16.03 16.62
N ASN A 460 -0.33 14.76 16.88
CA ASN A 460 0.19 14.34 18.18
C ASN A 460 1.45 13.47 18.05
N ALA A 461 2.57 13.93 18.61
CA ALA A 461 3.81 13.15 18.75
C ALA A 461 4.03 12.70 20.20
N GLY A 462 4.40 11.43 20.41
CA GLY A 462 4.56 10.87 21.76
C GLY A 462 5.88 11.18 22.47
N LYS A 463 6.95 11.58 21.77
CA LYS A 463 8.24 11.96 22.38
C LYS A 463 8.90 13.15 21.68
N HIS A 464 9.16 14.24 22.42
CA HIS A 464 9.94 15.37 21.91
C HIS A 464 11.45 15.03 21.90
N TYR A 465 11.97 14.44 20.82
CA TYR A 465 13.43 14.46 20.56
C TYR A 465 13.78 15.73 19.78
N SER A 466 14.87 16.39 20.18
CA SER A 466 15.17 17.78 19.82
C SER A 466 15.75 18.02 18.41
N TRP A 467 15.75 17.03 17.50
CA TRP A 467 16.55 17.10 16.25
C TRP A 467 15.83 16.74 14.94
N SER A 468 14.58 16.28 14.96
CA SER A 468 13.74 16.27 13.76
C SER A 468 12.95 17.58 13.69
N SER A 469 12.74 18.13 12.50
CA SER A 469 11.89 19.30 12.27
C SER A 469 10.43 18.92 12.53
N VAL A 470 10.08 18.76 13.81
CA VAL A 470 8.73 18.45 14.26
C VAL A 470 7.86 19.68 14.01
N LEU A 471 7.19 19.71 12.85
CA LEU A 471 6.09 20.63 12.60
C LEU A 471 4.86 20.14 13.38
N ASP A 472 4.91 20.26 14.70
CA ASP A 472 3.72 20.19 15.55
C ASP A 472 3.16 21.61 15.71
N ALA A 473 2.49 22.10 14.66
CA ALA A 473 1.85 23.40 14.66
C ALA A 473 0.54 23.34 15.49
N SER A 474 0.68 23.33 16.81
CA SER A 474 -0.40 23.75 17.72
C SER A 474 -0.34 25.27 17.92
N ALA A 475 -0.51 26.03 16.83
CA ALA A 475 -0.76 27.46 16.91
C ALA A 475 -1.74 27.87 15.81
N SER A 476 -2.88 28.40 16.26
CA SER A 476 -3.90 29.06 15.45
C SER A 476 -3.29 29.88 14.30
N SER A 477 -3.72 29.60 13.07
CA SER A 477 -3.56 30.47 11.89
C SER A 477 -2.15 31.05 11.70
N THR A 478 -1.17 30.24 11.33
CA THR A 478 0.10 30.76 10.79
C THR A 478 0.15 30.58 9.28
N ASN A 479 0.09 31.72 8.57
CA ASN A 479 0.58 31.85 7.21
C ASN A 479 2.08 31.50 7.21
N LEU A 480 2.43 30.24 6.91
CA LEU A 480 3.81 29.82 6.62
C LEU A 480 4.17 30.27 5.19
N ALA A 481 4.20 31.59 4.99
CA ALA A 481 4.91 32.21 3.89
C ALA A 481 6.30 32.60 4.41
N ASP A 482 7.08 31.61 4.82
CA ASP A 482 8.54 31.70 4.93
C ASP A 482 9.05 30.26 5.04
N VAL A 483 9.76 29.88 3.98
CA VAL A 483 10.44 28.61 3.73
C VAL A 483 11.24 28.18 4.97
N ILE A 484 10.97 26.99 5.52
CA ILE A 484 11.95 26.32 6.38
C ILE A 484 13.00 25.74 5.42
N GLU A 485 13.93 26.59 4.99
CA GLU A 485 15.21 26.13 4.51
C GLU A 485 15.93 25.55 5.74
N VAL A 486 16.31 24.28 5.70
CA VAL A 486 17.40 23.78 6.54
C VAL A 486 18.62 23.70 5.62
N PRO A 487 19.42 24.77 5.47
CA PRO A 487 20.67 24.69 4.72
C PRO A 487 21.63 23.78 5.48
N GLY A 488 22.31 22.91 4.74
CA GLY A 488 23.12 21.81 5.23
C GLY A 488 23.92 22.06 6.51
N GLY A 489 23.74 21.17 7.48
CA GLY A 489 24.68 20.98 8.57
C GLY A 489 25.80 20.04 8.13
N THR A 490 26.92 20.59 7.69
CA THR A 490 28.24 20.00 7.98
C THR A 490 28.49 20.22 9.47
N ARG A 491 28.93 19.26 10.30
CA ARG A 491 30.08 18.36 10.17
C ARG A 491 29.91 17.15 11.10
#